data_AF-A0A371MRC5-F1
#
_entry.id   AF-A0A371MRC5-F1
#
_cell.length_a   1.000
_cell.length_b   1.000
_cell.length_c   1.000
_cell.angle_alpha   90.00
_cell.angle_beta   90.00
_cell.angle_gamma   90.00
#
_symmetry.space_group_name_H-M   'P 1'
#
loop_
_entity.id
_entity.type
_entity.pdbx_description
1 polymer ?
#
loop_
_entity_poly.entity_id
_entity_poly.type
_entity_poly.pdbx_seq_one_letter_code
_entity_poly.pdbx_strand_id
1 'polypeptide(L)'
;KFTEAAKQGRKERLGLFLVTQDPQDVAESVFKQINTRLVLNLGDEDAIKSVNIPPELEDKVPYMEKGQAVVYSPDNSEPVELVGLPVCLTRHGE
;
A
#
# COMPACT_ATOMS: atom_id res chain seq x y z
N LYS A 1 -16.41 16.12 -0.14
CA LYS A 1 -17.05 14.80 -0.28
C LYS A 1 -16.09 13.64 0.01
N PHE A 2 -15.17 13.24 -0.90
CA PHE A 2 -14.30 12.07 -0.64
C PHE A 2 -13.29 12.28 0.50
N THR A 3 -12.62 13.43 0.55
CA THR A 3 -11.72 13.79 1.67
C THR A 3 -12.41 13.80 3.04
N GLU A 4 -13.69 14.17 3.09
CA GLU A 4 -14.47 14.14 4.34
C GLU A 4 -14.78 12.70 4.74
N ALA A 5 -15.17 11.84 3.79
CA ALA A 5 -15.35 10.42 4.04
C ALA A 5 -14.06 9.76 4.56
N ALA A 6 -12.92 10.07 3.94
CA ALA A 6 -11.60 9.58 4.39
C ALA A 6 -11.28 10.02 5.83
N LYS A 7 -11.59 11.27 6.20
CA LYS A 7 -11.34 11.81 7.56
C LYS A 7 -12.33 11.30 8.62
N GLN A 8 -13.58 11.04 8.25
CA GLN A 8 -14.61 10.61 9.20
C GLN A 8 -14.71 9.09 9.33
N GLY A 9 -14.05 8.31 8.47
CA GLY A 9 -14.16 6.85 8.45
C GLY A 9 -13.94 6.18 9.81
N ARG A 10 -12.96 6.65 10.59
CA ARG A 10 -12.71 6.14 11.95
C ARG A 10 -13.90 6.32 12.90
N LYS A 11 -14.60 7.46 12.82
CA LYS A 11 -15.77 7.73 13.68
C LYS A 11 -16.98 6.93 13.24
N GLU A 12 -17.17 6.80 11.93
CA GLU A 12 -18.29 6.10 11.31
C GLU A 12 -18.07 4.59 11.16
N ARG A 13 -16.93 4.06 11.62
CA ARG A 13 -16.50 2.66 11.47
C ARG A 13 -16.48 2.19 10.00
N LEU A 14 -16.09 3.09 9.11
CA LEU A 14 -15.91 2.83 7.68
C LEU A 14 -14.42 2.66 7.37
N GLY A 15 -14.07 1.54 6.73
CA GLY A 15 -12.74 1.31 6.18
C GLY A 15 -12.61 1.96 4.80
N LEU A 16 -11.45 2.57 4.53
CA LEU A 16 -11.08 3.06 3.22
C LEU A 16 -9.97 2.17 2.65
N PHE A 17 -10.20 1.64 1.45
CA PHE A 17 -9.19 0.91 0.69
C PHE A 17 -8.89 1.69 -0.59
N LEU A 18 -7.63 2.05 -0.79
CA LEU A 18 -7.16 2.82 -1.93
C LEU A 18 -6.20 1.97 -2.76
N VAL A 19 -6.48 1.86 -4.06
CA VAL A 19 -5.64 1.15 -5.02
C VAL A 19 -5.29 2.13 -6.14
N THR A 20 -4.00 2.33 -6.39
CA THR A 20 -3.47 3.24 -7.42
C THR A 20 -2.14 2.73 -7.95
N GLN A 21 -1.80 3.10 -9.18
CA GLN A 21 -0.45 2.95 -9.75
C GLN A 21 0.41 4.19 -9.51
N ASP A 22 -0.23 5.35 -9.38
CA ASP A 22 0.41 6.66 -9.22
C ASP A 22 0.02 7.24 -7.84
N PRO A 23 0.73 6.87 -6.77
CA PRO A 23 0.45 7.35 -5.42
C PRO A 23 0.59 8.88 -5.28
N GLN A 24 1.38 9.51 -6.15
CA GLN A 24 1.60 10.96 -6.18
C GLN A 24 0.37 11.77 -6.59
N ASP A 25 -0.51 11.18 -7.40
CA ASP A 25 -1.75 11.83 -7.85
C ASP A 25 -2.84 11.82 -6.76
N VAL A 26 -2.61 11.09 -5.67
CA VAL A 26 -3.53 11.05 -4.54
C VAL A 26 -3.37 12.32 -3.73
N ALA A 27 -4.48 13.05 -3.56
CA ALA A 27 -4.51 14.23 -2.71
C ALA A 27 -3.93 13.92 -1.32
N GLU A 28 -2.94 14.72 -0.88
CA GLU A 28 -2.22 14.54 0.38
C GLU A 28 -3.15 14.36 1.59
N SER A 29 -4.27 15.10 1.59
CA SER A 29 -5.30 15.03 2.65
C SER A 29 -6.00 13.67 2.78
N VAL A 30 -6.07 12.89 1.70
CA VAL A 30 -6.55 11.51 1.67
C VAL A 30 -5.39 10.57 2.01
N PHE A 31 -4.23 10.79 1.40
CA PHE A 31 -3.06 9.93 1.57
C PHE A 31 -2.63 9.82 3.04
N LYS A 32 -2.67 10.92 3.79
CA LYS A 32 -2.42 10.96 5.23
C LYS A 32 -3.41 10.16 6.09
N GLN A 33 -4.56 9.77 5.55
CA GLN A 33 -5.54 8.92 6.26
C GLN A 33 -5.27 7.42 6.03
N ILE A 34 -4.36 7.06 5.12
CA ILE A 34 -3.99 5.67 4.82
C ILE A 34 -2.82 5.27 5.73
N ASN A 35 -3.13 4.50 6.77
CA ASN A 35 -2.13 4.01 7.73
C ASN A 35 -1.43 2.75 7.22
N THR A 36 -2.19 1.74 6.82
CA THR A 36 -1.64 0.47 6.30
C THR A 36 -1.40 0.56 4.80
N ARG A 37 -0.22 0.14 4.36
CA ARG A 37 0.22 0.18 2.97
C ARG A 37 0.60 -1.21 2.50
N LEU A 38 0.13 -1.56 1.31
CA LEU A 38 0.55 -2.75 0.57
C LEU A 38 1.14 -2.25 -0.75
N VAL A 39 2.45 -2.38 -0.90
CA VAL A 39 3.21 -1.82 -2.02
C VAL A 39 3.77 -2.97 -2.84
N LEU A 40 3.27 -3.15 -4.06
CA LEU A 40 3.81 -4.11 -5.03
C LEU A 40 5.00 -3.49 -5.77
N ASN A 41 5.52 -4.20 -6.78
CA ASN A 41 6.55 -3.66 -7.67
C ASN A 41 6.11 -2.31 -8.27
N LEU A 42 6.90 -1.27 -7.99
CA LEU A 42 6.83 0.05 -8.60
C LEU A 42 8.21 0.33 -9.22
N GLY A 43 8.22 0.81 -10.46
CA GLY A 43 9.46 1.16 -11.16
C GLY A 43 9.88 2.62 -11.01
N ASP A 44 8.95 3.50 -10.60
CA ASP A 44 9.19 4.93 -10.47
C ASP A 44 9.68 5.27 -9.05
N GLU A 45 10.87 5.88 -8.97
CA GLU A 45 11.54 6.19 -7.70
C GLU A 45 10.74 7.19 -6.85
N ASP A 46 10.11 8.17 -7.49
CA ASP A 46 9.35 9.18 -6.78
C ASP A 46 7.99 8.62 -6.29
N ALA A 47 7.41 7.65 -7.01
CA ALA A 47 6.25 6.90 -6.55
C ALA A 47 6.60 6.06 -5.31
N ILE A 48 7.77 5.40 -5.30
CA ILE A 48 8.26 4.63 -4.15
C ILE A 48 8.45 5.55 -2.93
N LYS A 49 9.12 6.70 -3.09
CA LYS A 49 9.29 7.66 -1.99
C LYS A 49 7.96 8.18 -1.45
N SER A 50 6.97 8.36 -2.33
CA SER A 50 5.67 8.90 -1.92
C SER A 50 4.87 7.94 -1.05
N VAL A 51 5.13 6.62 -1.11
CA VAL A 51 4.42 5.64 -0.26
C VAL A 51 4.93 5.62 1.18
N ASN A 52 6.01 6.33 1.53
CA ASN A 52 6.44 6.55 2.91
C ASN A 52 6.51 5.23 3.72
N ILE A 53 7.30 4.28 3.20
CA ILE A 53 7.66 3.02 3.86
C ILE A 53 9.11 3.14 4.37
N PRO A 54 9.59 2.24 5.24
CA PRO A 54 10.99 2.28 5.68
C PRO A 54 11.99 2.19 4.50
N PRO A 55 13.09 2.97 4.51
CA PRO A 55 14.07 3.02 3.42
C PRO A 55 14.62 1.64 3.01
N GLU A 56 14.85 0.75 3.99
CA GLU A 56 15.33 -0.61 3.75
C GLU A 56 14.35 -1.49 2.95
N LEU A 57 13.07 -1.09 2.89
CA LEU A 57 12.05 -1.73 2.07
C LEU A 57 11.87 -1.01 0.73
N GLU A 58 12.06 0.31 0.67
CA GLU A 58 12.05 1.09 -0.58
C GLU A 58 13.02 0.51 -1.60
N ASP A 59 14.26 0.21 -1.17
CA ASP A 59 15.31 -0.35 -2.03
C ASP A 59 14.93 -1.71 -2.66
N LYS A 60 13.98 -2.44 -2.07
CA LYS A 60 13.53 -3.75 -2.56
C LYS A 60 12.38 -3.65 -3.55
N VAL A 61 11.57 -2.59 -3.48
CA VAL A 61 10.33 -2.44 -4.27
C VAL A 61 10.55 -2.59 -5.79
N PRO A 62 11.57 -1.96 -6.41
CA PRO A 62 11.80 -2.08 -7.86
C PRO A 62 12.09 -3.49 -8.34
N TYR A 63 12.61 -4.34 -7.45
CA TYR A 63 13.10 -5.69 -7.76
C TYR A 63 12.12 -6.79 -7.35
N MET A 64 10.94 -6.45 -6.83
CA MET A 64 9.93 -7.42 -6.43
C MET A 64 9.36 -8.18 -7.62
N GLU A 65 9.22 -9.49 -7.49
CA GLU A 65 8.55 -10.33 -8.46
C GLU A 65 7.02 -10.17 -8.40
N LYS A 66 6.34 -10.67 -9.44
CA LYS A 66 4.88 -10.60 -9.52
C LYS A 66 4.22 -11.23 -8.28
N GLY A 67 3.46 -10.42 -7.55
CA GLY A 67 2.72 -10.85 -6.37
C GLY A 67 3.47 -10.68 -5.05
N GLN A 68 4.75 -10.31 -5.08
CA GLN A 68 5.46 -9.85 -3.88
C GLN A 68 5.00 -8.43 -3.52
N ALA A 69 4.94 -8.14 -2.22
CA ALA A 69 4.55 -6.83 -1.72
C ALA A 69 5.20 -6.52 -0.37
N VAL A 70 5.53 -5.25 -0.15
CA VAL A 70 5.77 -4.71 1.18
C VAL A 70 4.44 -4.48 1.87
N VAL A 71 4.28 -4.98 3.10
CA VAL A 71 3.14 -4.62 3.97
C VAL A 71 3.67 -3.84 5.16
N TYR A 72 3.23 -2.59 5.28
CA TYR A 72 3.67 -1.69 6.33
C TYR A 72 2.48 -1.03 7.03
N SER A 73 2.46 -1.07 8.36
CA SER A 73 1.47 -0.38 9.19
C SER A 73 2.18 0.26 10.38
N PRO A 74 2.23 1.61 10.48
CA PRO A 74 3.05 2.30 11.46
C PRO A 74 2.56 2.13 12.91
N ASP A 75 1.28 1.81 13.11
CA ASP A 75 0.63 1.81 14.42
C ASP A 75 0.51 0.42 15.09
N ASN A 76 0.99 -0.68 14.48
CA ASN A 76 0.87 -2.01 15.11
C ASN A 76 1.87 -3.06 14.59
N SER A 77 2.71 -3.58 15.52
CA SER A 77 3.59 -4.77 15.47
C SER A 77 4.63 -4.83 14.34
N GLU A 78 5.81 -5.38 14.63
CA GLU A 78 6.99 -5.42 13.75
C GLU A 78 6.65 -5.67 12.27
N PRO A 79 7.31 -5.00 11.32
CA PRO A 79 7.09 -5.22 9.89
C PRO A 79 7.15 -6.72 9.55
N VAL A 80 6.10 -7.24 8.92
CA VAL A 80 6.03 -8.64 8.50
C VAL A 80 6.09 -8.75 6.98
N GLU A 81 6.89 -9.69 6.48
CA GLU A 81 6.89 -10.09 5.08
C GLU A 81 5.72 -11.05 4.83
N LEU A 82 4.85 -10.74 3.87
CA LEU A 82 3.86 -11.70 3.40
C LEU A 82 4.46 -12.53 2.25
N VAL A 83 4.81 -13.77 2.56
CA VAL A 83 5.19 -14.75 1.54
C VAL A 83 3.91 -15.36 0.95
N GLY A 84 3.81 -15.35 -0.37
CA GLY A 84 2.70 -15.97 -1.09
C GLY A 84 2.59 -17.47 -0.79
N LEU A 85 1.39 -18.03 -0.96
CA LEU A 85 1.20 -19.48 -0.87
C LEU A 85 1.92 -20.18 -2.04
N PRO A 86 2.34 -21.45 -1.90
CA PRO A 86 2.98 -22.22 -2.98
C PRO A 86 2.04 -22.49 -4.16
N VAL A 87 0.76 -22.14 -4.03
CA VAL A 87 -0.28 -22.34 -5.03
C VAL A 87 -1.10 -21.05 -5.19
N CYS A 88 -1.42 -20.71 -6.43
CA CYS A 88 -2.26 -19.55 -6.72
C CYS A 88 -3.70 -19.83 -6.28
N LEU A 89 -4.23 -19.04 -5.35
CA LEU A 89 -5.64 -19.14 -4.94
C LEU A 89 -6.59 -18.44 -5.92
N THR A 90 -6.04 -17.62 -6.82
CA THR A 90 -6.80 -16.85 -7.79
C THR A 90 -6.59 -17.44 -9.17
N ARG A 91 -7.65 -17.97 -9.78
CA ARG A 91 -7.63 -18.33 -11.19
C ARG A 91 -7.64 -17.03 -11.99
N HIS A 92 -6.45 -16.52 -12.35
CA HIS A 92 -6.38 -15.62 -13.50
C HIS A 92 -6.90 -16.42 -14.70
N GLY A 93 -7.77 -15.81 -15.52
CA GLY A 93 -8.46 -16.47 -16.65
C GLY A 93 -7.50 -17.17 -17.61
N GLU A 94 -8.08 -17.88 -18.60
CA GLU A 94 -7.35 -18.78 -19.51
C GLU A 94 -6.00 -18.27 -20.03
#